data_AF-A0A6G2VUW8-F1
#
_entry.id   AF-A0A6G2VUW8-F1
#
_cell.length_a   1.000
_cell.length_b   1.000
_cell.length_c   1.000
_cell.angle_alpha   90.00
_cell.angle_beta   90.00
_cell.angle_gamma   90.00
#
_symmetry.space_group_name_H-M   'P 1'
#
loop_
_entity.id
_entity.type
_entity.pdbx_description
1 polymer ?
#
loop_
_entity_poly.entity_id
_entity_poly.type
_entity_poly.pdbx_seq_one_letter_code
_entity_poly.pdbx_strand_id
1 'polypeptide(L)'
;MDKDATDPFVHVRGAGENNLRNIDVDVPRDAMVAFTGVSGSGKSSLAFGTLYAEAQRRYFESVAPYARRLLQQVGAPHVQEITGLPPAVALQQRRGSPSSRSTVGTITTLSNLLRMLYSRAGTYPPGAARLEAESFSPNTAAGACPECHGLGVVHDVAEDLLVPDPSLSIREGAIAAWPGAWQGANLRSVVNGLGIDIDRPWRRLRKRDRDWLLYTDEQPSVYIEPEEDRVDYGYQGKFWSARKHVMHVLADSKSEKMRERALRFVRSVPCPECHGSGLRPEALAVTFAGRSIAEINAMPLTEVVALLRPVAGRSEADATTSTARSGETTEVAVRICGDLVARIDVLLDLGLGYLSLGRRSTTLSPGEAQRLRIASQLRSGLFGVVYVLDEPSAGLHPADA
;
A
#
# COMPACT_ATOMS: atom_id res chain seq x y z
N MET A 1 -3.14 4.79 53.27
CA MET A 1 -1.66 4.79 53.28
C MET A 1 -1.21 4.37 51.90
N ASP A 2 -0.66 5.34 51.20
CA ASP A 2 -0.37 5.38 49.77
C ASP A 2 0.98 4.67 49.51
N LYS A 3 0.94 3.37 49.19
CA LYS A 3 2.16 2.57 48.91
C LYS A 3 2.59 2.60 47.44
N ASP A 4 1.76 3.13 46.53
CA ASP A 4 1.91 2.85 45.09
C ASP A 4 2.62 3.93 44.26
N ALA A 5 2.85 5.13 44.79
CA ALA A 5 3.46 6.19 43.97
C ALA A 5 4.94 5.93 43.61
N THR A 6 5.61 4.97 44.28
CA THR A 6 7.06 4.72 44.14
C THR A 6 7.43 3.28 43.79
N ASP A 7 6.47 2.38 43.65
CA ASP A 7 6.75 0.96 43.33
C ASP A 7 7.32 0.84 41.91
N PRO A 8 8.62 0.54 41.73
CA PRO A 8 9.24 0.57 40.41
C PRO A 8 8.94 -0.69 39.60
N PHE A 9 7.98 -1.53 39.98
CA PHE A 9 7.67 -2.78 39.30
C PHE A 9 6.24 -2.83 38.74
N VAL A 10 6.06 -3.67 37.72
CA VAL A 10 4.80 -4.27 37.32
C VAL A 10 4.75 -5.64 37.96
N HIS A 11 3.82 -5.85 38.87
CA HIS A 11 3.63 -7.13 39.55
C HIS A 11 2.56 -7.92 38.81
N VAL A 12 2.93 -9.10 38.30
CA VAL A 12 2.01 -10.06 37.68
C VAL A 12 1.85 -11.24 38.64
N ARG A 13 0.61 -11.60 38.96
CA ARG A 13 0.30 -12.73 39.84
C ARG A 13 -0.65 -13.72 39.17
N GLY A 14 -0.30 -15.00 39.23
CA GLY A 14 -1.09 -16.11 38.73
C GLY A 14 -1.40 -16.03 37.23
N ALA A 15 -0.41 -15.69 36.39
CA ALA A 15 -0.59 -15.68 34.94
C ALA A 15 -0.68 -17.12 34.39
N GLY A 16 -1.83 -17.44 33.78
CA GLY A 16 -2.19 -18.75 33.25
C GLY A 16 -2.58 -18.74 31.76
N GLU A 17 -2.26 -17.66 31.04
CA GLU A 17 -2.58 -17.50 29.62
C GLU A 17 -1.86 -18.56 28.75
N ASN A 18 -2.61 -19.27 27.91
CA ASN A 18 -2.13 -20.39 27.09
C ASN A 18 -1.42 -21.50 27.89
N ASN A 19 -0.09 -21.61 27.78
CA ASN A 19 0.71 -22.64 28.42
C ASN A 19 1.45 -22.16 29.68
N LEU A 20 1.18 -20.92 30.14
CA LEU A 20 1.69 -20.42 31.40
C LEU A 20 1.10 -21.21 32.58
N ARG A 21 1.93 -21.52 33.57
CA ARG A 21 1.56 -22.38 34.70
C ARG A 21 1.32 -21.57 35.98
N ASN A 22 0.37 -20.64 35.95
CA ASN A 22 0.05 -19.74 37.07
C ASN A 22 1.29 -19.07 37.65
N ILE A 23 2.06 -18.42 36.79
CA ILE A 23 3.35 -17.84 37.18
C ILE A 23 3.17 -16.46 37.83
N ASP A 24 4.09 -16.14 38.75
CA ASP A 24 4.26 -14.83 39.34
C ASP A 24 5.56 -14.20 38.83
N VAL A 25 5.53 -12.93 38.44
CA VAL A 25 6.73 -12.21 37.97
C VAL A 25 6.65 -10.73 38.32
N ASP A 26 7.80 -10.17 38.68
CA ASP A 26 7.99 -8.75 38.91
C ASP A 26 8.87 -8.18 37.80
N VAL A 27 8.32 -7.22 37.04
CA VAL A 27 8.98 -6.62 35.88
C VAL A 27 9.32 -5.16 36.18
N PRO A 28 10.58 -4.74 36.14
CA PRO A 28 10.94 -3.36 36.45
C PRO A 28 10.37 -2.39 35.41
N ARG A 29 9.85 -1.25 35.88
CA ARG A 29 9.42 -0.10 35.10
C ARG A 29 10.64 0.74 34.71
N ASP A 30 10.47 1.57 33.68
CA ASP A 30 11.50 2.48 33.19
C ASP A 30 12.84 1.81 32.81
N ALA A 31 12.78 0.53 32.43
CA ALA A 31 13.92 -0.29 32.05
C ALA A 31 13.66 -1.06 30.75
N MET A 32 14.75 -1.40 30.04
CA MET A 32 14.68 -2.33 28.91
C MET A 32 14.66 -3.77 29.45
N VAL A 33 13.51 -4.43 29.33
CA VAL A 33 13.32 -5.81 29.80
C VAL A 33 13.23 -6.78 28.62
N ALA A 34 14.02 -7.84 28.66
CA ALA A 34 14.02 -8.91 27.67
C ALA A 34 13.43 -10.20 28.25
N PHE A 35 12.38 -10.73 27.60
CA PHE A 35 11.87 -12.08 27.87
C PHE A 35 12.61 -13.09 26.98
N THR A 36 13.34 -14.02 27.59
CA THR A 36 14.18 -14.99 26.87
C THR A 36 13.68 -16.44 27.11
N GLY A 37 14.10 -17.36 26.23
CA GLY A 37 13.70 -18.77 26.30
C GLY A 37 13.41 -19.40 24.94
N VAL A 38 13.32 -20.73 24.90
CA VAL A 38 13.09 -21.51 23.67
C VAL A 38 11.73 -21.22 23.02
N SER A 39 11.57 -21.50 21.72
CA SER A 39 10.28 -21.36 21.04
C SER A 39 9.19 -22.17 21.78
N GLY A 40 8.01 -21.58 21.95
CA GLY A 40 6.91 -22.20 22.71
C GLY A 40 7.04 -22.14 24.24
N SER A 41 8.08 -21.52 24.81
CA SER A 41 8.24 -21.44 26.27
C SER A 41 7.22 -20.55 27.00
N GLY A 42 6.35 -19.83 26.28
CA GLY A 42 5.35 -18.92 26.86
C GLY A 42 5.74 -17.44 26.90
N LYS A 43 6.89 -17.04 26.32
CA LYS A 43 7.33 -15.62 26.24
C LYS A 43 6.24 -14.70 25.67
N SER A 44 5.74 -15.03 24.48
CA SER A 44 4.72 -14.24 23.80
C SER A 44 3.38 -14.30 24.54
N SER A 45 3.08 -15.42 25.21
CA SER A 45 1.90 -15.54 26.06
C SER A 45 1.97 -14.56 27.23
N LEU A 46 3.12 -14.43 27.89
CA LEU A 46 3.29 -13.46 28.98
C LEU A 46 3.34 -12.00 28.48
N ALA A 47 4.18 -11.70 27.48
CA ALA A 47 4.40 -10.33 27.02
C ALA A 47 3.20 -9.77 26.23
N PHE A 48 2.67 -10.52 25.26
CA PHE A 48 1.57 -10.07 24.42
C PHE A 48 0.21 -10.55 24.91
N GLY A 49 0.12 -11.84 25.24
CA GLY A 49 -1.13 -12.47 25.65
C GLY A 49 -1.62 -12.00 27.02
N THR A 50 -0.72 -11.63 27.93
CA THR A 50 -1.07 -11.18 29.29
C THR A 50 -0.82 -9.68 29.47
N LEU A 51 0.44 -9.22 29.48
CA LEU A 51 0.79 -7.83 29.81
C LEU A 51 0.18 -6.82 28.83
N TYR A 52 0.44 -6.97 27.53
CA TYR A 52 -0.09 -6.07 26.51
C TYR A 52 -1.62 -6.12 26.43
N ALA A 53 -2.21 -7.32 26.44
CA ALA A 53 -3.66 -7.51 26.38
C ALA A 53 -4.37 -6.84 27.57
N GLU A 54 -3.85 -7.02 28.78
CA GLU A 54 -4.40 -6.41 29.98
C GLU A 54 -4.26 -4.88 29.97
N ALA A 55 -3.11 -4.35 29.53
CA ALA A 55 -2.90 -2.92 29.39
C ALA A 55 -3.87 -2.27 28.38
N GLN A 56 -4.07 -2.91 27.22
CA GLN A 56 -5.06 -2.45 26.24
C GLN A 56 -6.48 -2.51 26.80
N ARG A 57 -6.84 -3.61 27.46
CA ARG A 57 -8.16 -3.79 28.07
C ARG A 57 -8.45 -2.67 29.07
N ARG A 58 -7.54 -2.41 30.04
CA ARG A 58 -7.68 -1.33 31.03
C ARG A 58 -7.80 0.04 30.39
N TYR A 59 -6.97 0.30 29.37
CA TYR A 59 -7.05 1.54 28.61
C TYR A 59 -8.41 1.68 27.93
N PHE A 60 -8.90 0.66 27.23
CA PHE A 60 -10.21 0.70 26.56
C PHE A 60 -11.40 0.78 27.54
N GLU A 61 -11.28 0.17 28.71
CA GLU A 61 -12.23 0.31 29.82
C GLU A 61 -12.26 1.72 30.41
N SER A 62 -11.25 2.56 30.19
CA SER A 62 -11.30 3.98 30.58
C SER A 62 -11.97 4.89 29.53
N VAL A 63 -12.16 4.42 28.29
CA VAL A 63 -12.73 5.20 27.18
C VAL A 63 -14.26 5.29 27.30
N ALA A 64 -14.84 6.29 26.63
CA ALA A 64 -16.27 6.59 26.66
C ALA A 64 -17.14 5.33 26.44
N PRO A 65 -18.25 5.15 27.20
CA PRO A 65 -19.07 3.93 27.19
C PRO A 65 -19.56 3.48 25.81
N TYR A 66 -19.76 4.41 24.88
CA TYR A 66 -20.18 4.11 23.50
C TYR A 66 -19.08 3.43 22.69
N ALA A 67 -17.81 3.85 22.83
CA ALA A 67 -16.69 3.24 22.13
C ALA A 67 -16.47 1.78 22.56
N ARG A 68 -16.76 1.45 23.83
CA ARG A 68 -16.67 0.07 24.37
C ARG A 68 -17.59 -0.92 23.67
N ARG A 69 -18.71 -0.48 23.07
CA ARG A 69 -19.64 -1.35 22.35
C ARG A 69 -19.20 -1.67 20.92
N LEU A 70 -18.34 -0.83 20.32
CA LEU A 70 -17.88 -0.95 18.94
C LEU A 70 -16.54 -1.66 18.82
N LEU A 71 -15.74 -1.64 19.88
CA LEU A 71 -14.46 -2.32 19.93
C LEU A 71 -14.70 -3.80 20.24
N GLN A 72 -14.11 -4.69 19.44
CA GLN A 72 -14.06 -6.11 19.76
C GLN A 72 -13.57 -6.23 21.20
N GLN A 73 -14.33 -6.94 22.04
CA GLN A 73 -13.87 -7.29 23.38
C GLN A 73 -12.59 -8.10 23.21
N VAL A 74 -11.44 -7.46 23.38
CA VAL A 74 -10.18 -8.18 23.62
C VAL A 74 -10.47 -9.04 24.83
N GLY A 75 -10.45 -10.36 24.66
CA GLY A 75 -10.76 -11.29 25.75
C GLY A 75 -9.91 -10.96 26.96
N ALA A 76 -10.51 -11.05 28.15
CA ALA A 76 -9.77 -10.90 29.39
C ALA A 76 -8.66 -11.95 29.45
N PRO A 77 -7.38 -11.57 29.62
CA PRO A 77 -6.32 -12.56 29.74
C PRO A 77 -6.50 -13.37 31.02
N HIS A 78 -6.06 -14.63 31.01
CA HIS A 78 -6.08 -15.51 32.17
C HIS A 78 -4.96 -15.11 33.16
N VAL A 79 -5.27 -14.21 34.08
CA VAL A 79 -4.38 -13.72 35.15
C VAL A 79 -5.19 -13.39 36.40
N GLN A 80 -4.61 -13.58 37.58
CA GLN A 80 -5.30 -13.27 38.84
C GLN A 80 -5.24 -11.78 39.15
N GLU A 81 -4.04 -11.20 39.08
CA GLU A 81 -3.83 -9.79 39.38
C GLU A 81 -2.64 -9.24 38.59
N ILE A 82 -2.76 -7.99 38.13
CA ILE A 82 -1.61 -7.20 37.67
C ILE A 82 -1.69 -5.81 38.29
N THR A 83 -0.65 -5.37 38.99
CA THR A 83 -0.52 -4.00 39.52
C THR A 83 0.67 -3.28 38.88
N GLY A 84 0.67 -1.94 38.94
CA GLY A 84 1.74 -1.11 38.36
C GLY A 84 1.80 -1.04 36.84
N LEU A 85 0.88 -1.70 36.10
CA LEU A 85 0.90 -1.78 34.63
C LEU A 85 0.44 -0.46 33.95
N PRO A 86 1.33 0.24 33.21
CA PRO A 86 0.96 1.43 32.43
C PRO A 86 0.22 1.06 31.14
N PRO A 87 -0.34 2.04 30.40
CA PRO A 87 -0.82 1.82 29.05
C PRO A 87 0.29 1.26 28.15
N ALA A 88 -0.06 0.35 27.23
CA ALA A 88 0.92 -0.34 26.40
C ALA A 88 0.68 -0.15 24.90
N VAL A 89 1.78 -0.10 24.15
CA VAL A 89 1.83 -0.05 22.69
C VAL A 89 2.59 -1.26 22.19
N ALA A 90 1.94 -2.11 21.39
CA ALA A 90 2.59 -3.27 20.79
C ALA A 90 3.17 -2.94 19.41
N LEU A 91 4.40 -3.41 19.20
CA LEU A 91 5.10 -3.41 17.92
C LEU A 91 5.34 -4.86 17.50
N GLN A 92 4.28 -5.51 17.02
CA GLN A 92 4.33 -6.89 16.52
C GLN A 92 4.85 -6.98 15.09
N GLN A 93 5.47 -8.10 14.74
CA GLN A 93 5.89 -8.42 13.36
C GLN A 93 4.72 -8.73 12.42
N ARG A 94 3.51 -8.95 12.96
CA ARG A 94 2.34 -9.26 12.13
C ARG A 94 2.09 -8.13 11.14
N ARG A 95 2.07 -8.50 9.85
CA ARG A 95 1.66 -7.62 8.75
C ARG A 95 0.24 -7.12 9.08
N GLY A 96 0.07 -5.80 9.11
CA GLY A 96 -1.27 -5.24 8.99
C GLY A 96 -1.88 -5.68 7.65
N SER A 97 -3.20 -5.62 7.51
CA SER A 97 -3.86 -5.93 6.25
C SER A 97 -3.17 -5.19 5.10
N PRO A 98 -2.73 -5.90 4.04
CA PRO A 98 -1.99 -5.28 2.96
C PRO A 98 -2.86 -4.23 2.27
N SER A 99 -2.49 -2.95 2.40
CA SER A 99 -3.09 -1.88 1.62
C SER A 99 -2.20 -1.60 0.42
N SER A 100 -2.72 -1.83 -0.78
CA SER A 100 -2.03 -1.53 -2.05
C SER A 100 -1.65 -0.05 -2.17
N ARG A 101 -2.30 0.83 -1.39
CA ARG A 101 -2.09 2.29 -1.40
C ARG A 101 -1.14 2.80 -0.31
N SER A 102 -0.76 1.97 0.65
CA SER A 102 0.16 2.37 1.72
C SER A 102 1.61 2.30 1.25
N THR A 103 2.38 3.33 1.59
CA THR A 103 3.80 3.50 1.25
C THR A 103 4.59 3.86 2.51
N VAL A 104 5.92 3.83 2.43
CA VAL A 104 6.80 4.30 3.51
C VAL A 104 6.44 5.71 3.98
N GLY A 105 6.18 6.63 3.04
CA GLY A 105 5.79 8.01 3.34
C GLY A 105 4.42 8.14 4.02
N THR A 106 3.47 7.22 3.80
CA THR A 106 2.18 7.25 4.50
C THR A 106 2.29 6.62 5.89
N ILE A 107 3.01 5.51 6.03
CA ILE A 107 3.27 4.85 7.33
C ILE A 107 3.97 5.80 8.30
N THR A 108 4.96 6.55 7.82
CA THR A 108 5.76 7.49 8.63
C THR A 108 5.13 8.87 8.77
N THR A 109 3.99 9.11 8.11
CA THR A 109 3.33 10.43 7.97
C THR A 109 4.18 11.51 7.29
N LEU A 110 5.39 11.20 6.81
CA LEU A 110 6.27 12.12 6.06
C LEU A 110 5.59 12.67 4.80
N SER A 111 4.73 11.88 4.17
CA SER A 111 3.93 12.31 3.02
C SER A 111 3.01 13.49 3.32
N ASN A 112 2.55 13.69 4.57
CA ASN A 112 1.74 14.86 4.95
C ASN A 112 2.57 16.14 4.81
N LEU A 113 3.77 16.14 5.42
CA LEU A 113 4.69 17.27 5.39
C LEU A 113 5.17 17.56 3.98
N LEU A 114 5.49 16.53 3.20
CA LEU A 114 5.91 16.71 1.82
C LEU A 114 4.80 17.37 0.97
N ARG A 115 3.55 16.95 1.13
CA ARG A 115 2.40 17.58 0.44
C ARG A 115 2.20 19.03 0.85
N MET A 116 2.35 19.32 2.15
CA MET A 116 2.31 20.70 2.65
C MET A 116 3.46 21.54 2.08
N LEU A 117 4.66 20.97 1.96
CA LEU A 117 5.82 21.64 1.36
C LEU A 117 5.51 22.07 -0.07
N TYR A 118 4.99 21.17 -0.93
CA TYR A 118 4.65 21.51 -2.32
C TYR A 118 3.49 22.51 -2.42
N SER A 119 2.46 22.38 -1.57
CA SER A 119 1.34 23.33 -1.56
C SER A 119 1.77 24.75 -1.13
N ARG A 120 2.67 24.85 -0.15
CA ARG A 120 3.00 26.12 0.50
C ARG A 120 4.28 26.77 0.02
N ALA A 121 5.26 25.95 -0.37
CA ALA A 121 6.60 26.36 -0.75
C ALA A 121 7.07 25.73 -2.08
N GLY A 122 6.18 25.11 -2.86
CA GLY A 122 6.48 24.69 -4.22
C GLY A 122 6.58 25.87 -5.17
N THR A 123 7.41 25.73 -6.19
CA THR A 123 7.53 26.63 -7.35
C THR A 123 6.51 26.21 -8.40
N TYR A 124 5.55 27.09 -8.67
CA TYR A 124 4.45 26.86 -9.61
C TYR A 124 4.78 27.38 -11.01
N PRO A 125 4.30 26.73 -12.08
CA PRO A 125 4.38 27.28 -13.43
C PRO A 125 3.69 28.67 -13.52
N PRO A 126 4.17 29.58 -14.39
CA PRO A 126 3.54 30.87 -14.58
C PRO A 126 2.05 30.75 -14.94
N GLY A 127 1.20 31.46 -14.21
CA GLY A 127 -0.26 31.45 -14.43
C GLY A 127 -1.00 30.23 -13.87
N ALA A 128 -0.31 29.27 -13.26
CA ALA A 128 -0.96 28.13 -12.60
C ALA A 128 -1.71 28.56 -11.33
N ALA A 129 -2.89 27.98 -11.11
CA ALA A 129 -3.61 28.15 -9.85
C ALA A 129 -2.88 27.44 -8.71
N ARG A 130 -2.99 27.99 -7.50
CA ARG A 130 -2.39 27.38 -6.31
C ARG A 130 -3.14 26.09 -5.95
N LEU A 131 -2.39 25.05 -5.61
CA LEU A 131 -2.93 23.75 -5.25
C LEU A 131 -2.88 23.55 -3.72
N GLU A 132 -3.94 22.97 -3.16
CA GLU A 132 -3.96 22.54 -1.76
C GLU A 132 -3.13 21.26 -1.56
N ALA A 133 -2.83 20.91 -0.31
CA ALA A 133 -1.97 19.76 0.00
C ALA A 133 -2.58 18.43 -0.49
N GLU A 134 -3.90 18.37 -0.56
CA GLU A 134 -4.72 17.27 -1.03
C GLU A 134 -4.42 16.95 -2.49
N SER A 135 -4.17 17.95 -3.33
CA SER A 135 -3.83 17.79 -4.75
C SER A 135 -2.49 17.08 -4.97
N PHE A 136 -1.64 17.04 -3.94
CA PHE A 136 -0.35 16.34 -3.98
C PHE A 136 -0.44 14.91 -3.39
N SER A 137 -1.66 14.40 -3.16
CA SER A 137 -1.87 13.05 -2.68
C SER A 137 -2.46 12.15 -3.77
N PRO A 138 -1.87 10.98 -4.04
CA PRO A 138 -2.51 10.01 -4.92
C PRO A 138 -3.73 9.36 -4.25
N ASN A 139 -4.01 9.61 -2.97
CA ASN A 139 -5.12 9.02 -2.23
C ASN A 139 -6.37 9.90 -2.14
N THR A 140 -6.34 11.10 -2.72
CA THR A 140 -7.48 12.02 -2.77
C THR A 140 -8.00 12.10 -4.20
N ALA A 141 -9.29 12.37 -4.39
CA ALA A 141 -9.84 12.61 -5.72
C ALA A 141 -9.21 13.84 -6.41
N ALA A 142 -8.76 14.82 -5.61
CA ALA A 142 -8.13 16.04 -6.08
C ALA A 142 -6.74 15.78 -6.69
N GLY A 143 -5.94 14.88 -6.10
CA GLY A 143 -4.57 14.62 -6.54
C GLY A 143 -4.37 13.35 -7.36
N ALA A 144 -5.28 12.38 -7.25
CA ALA A 144 -5.16 11.11 -7.95
C ALA A 144 -5.26 11.28 -9.47
N CYS A 145 -4.35 10.61 -10.18
CA CYS A 145 -4.47 10.40 -11.63
C CYS A 145 -5.84 9.73 -11.92
N PRO A 146 -6.64 10.28 -12.85
CA PRO A 146 -7.99 9.78 -13.13
C PRO A 146 -8.00 8.38 -13.73
N GLU A 147 -6.97 8.02 -14.51
CA GLU A 147 -6.86 6.73 -15.20
C GLU A 147 -6.60 5.57 -14.24
N CYS A 148 -5.55 5.68 -13.42
CA CYS A 148 -5.19 4.63 -12.47
C CYS A 148 -5.81 4.82 -11.07
N HIS A 149 -6.66 5.84 -10.90
CA HIS A 149 -7.22 6.26 -9.62
C HIS A 149 -6.15 6.38 -8.52
N GLY A 150 -4.97 6.90 -8.87
CA GLY A 150 -3.84 7.09 -7.96
C GLY A 150 -3.06 5.83 -7.57
N LEU A 151 -3.30 4.70 -8.22
CA LEU A 151 -2.49 3.49 -8.03
C LEU A 151 -1.12 3.59 -8.69
N GLY A 152 -0.95 4.45 -9.71
CA GLY A 152 0.26 4.55 -10.51
C GLY A 152 0.49 3.37 -11.47
N VAL A 153 -0.22 2.27 -11.27
CA VAL A 153 -0.24 1.13 -12.18
C VAL A 153 -1.64 0.95 -12.74
N VAL A 154 -1.70 0.53 -13.99
CA VAL A 154 -2.93 0.00 -14.59
C VAL A 154 -2.76 -1.50 -14.75
N HIS A 155 -3.86 -2.20 -14.53
CA HIS A 155 -3.98 -3.60 -14.83
C HIS A 155 -4.40 -3.69 -16.28
N ASP A 156 -3.47 -3.99 -17.17
CA ASP A 156 -3.78 -4.17 -18.59
C ASP A 156 -3.43 -5.59 -19.06
N VAL A 157 -4.08 -6.02 -20.13
CA VAL A 157 -3.82 -7.32 -20.73
C VAL A 157 -2.53 -7.30 -21.53
N ALA A 158 -1.79 -8.41 -21.50
CA ALA A 158 -0.55 -8.56 -22.27
C ALA A 158 -0.74 -9.64 -23.34
N GLU A 159 -0.26 -9.40 -24.57
CA GLU A 159 -0.46 -10.32 -25.71
C GLU A 159 0.05 -11.74 -25.40
N ASP A 160 1.22 -11.84 -24.76
CA ASP A 160 1.82 -13.11 -24.37
C ASP A 160 0.99 -13.90 -23.33
N LEU A 161 0.18 -13.20 -22.54
CA LEU A 161 -0.75 -13.84 -21.61
C LEU A 161 -2.08 -14.18 -22.30
N LEU A 162 -2.59 -13.29 -23.16
CA LEU A 162 -3.82 -13.51 -23.93
C LEU A 162 -3.68 -14.68 -24.92
N VAL A 163 -2.50 -14.83 -25.52
CA VAL A 163 -2.15 -15.85 -26.52
C VAL A 163 -0.83 -16.53 -26.13
N PRO A 164 -0.86 -17.50 -25.19
CA PRO A 164 0.35 -18.16 -24.69
C PRO A 164 1.06 -19.02 -25.74
N ASP A 165 0.29 -19.61 -26.67
CA ASP A 165 0.82 -20.42 -27.76
C ASP A 165 0.39 -19.84 -29.12
N PRO A 166 1.24 -19.03 -29.78
CA PRO A 166 0.92 -18.42 -31.07
C PRO A 166 1.05 -19.40 -32.25
N SER A 167 1.36 -20.68 -32.01
CA SER A 167 1.38 -21.73 -33.02
C SER A 167 -0.01 -22.30 -33.33
N LEU A 168 -0.94 -22.19 -32.37
CA LEU A 168 -2.33 -22.62 -32.51
C LEU A 168 -3.14 -21.67 -33.39
N SER A 169 -4.19 -22.18 -34.02
CA SER A 169 -5.24 -21.39 -34.67
C SER A 169 -6.26 -20.86 -33.65
N ILE A 170 -7.13 -19.93 -34.08
CA ILE A 170 -8.22 -19.42 -33.24
C ILE A 170 -9.19 -20.56 -32.87
N ARG A 171 -9.45 -21.49 -33.80
CA ARG A 171 -10.30 -22.67 -33.57
C ARG A 171 -9.71 -23.60 -32.49
N GLU A 172 -8.40 -23.80 -32.53
CA GLU A 172 -7.65 -24.61 -31.55
C GLU A 172 -7.48 -23.91 -30.20
N GLY A 173 -7.89 -22.64 -30.07
CA GLY A 173 -7.90 -21.91 -28.81
C GLY A 173 -6.66 -21.04 -28.57
N ALA A 174 -6.04 -20.50 -29.62
CA ALA A 174 -4.92 -19.55 -29.48
C ALA A 174 -5.22 -18.41 -28.49
N ILE A 175 -6.42 -17.83 -28.54
CA ILE A 175 -6.85 -16.78 -27.59
C ILE A 175 -7.35 -17.42 -26.29
N ALA A 176 -6.44 -17.69 -25.37
CA ALA A 176 -6.72 -18.36 -24.09
C ALA A 176 -7.62 -17.53 -23.15
N ALA A 177 -7.65 -16.22 -23.35
CA ALA A 177 -8.42 -15.28 -22.54
C ALA A 177 -9.92 -15.27 -22.85
N TRP A 178 -10.35 -15.80 -24.00
CA TRP A 178 -11.77 -15.89 -24.33
C TRP A 178 -12.51 -16.89 -23.43
N PRO A 179 -13.84 -16.70 -23.28
CA PRO A 179 -14.65 -17.62 -22.49
C PRO A 179 -14.66 -19.02 -23.09
N GLY A 180 -14.84 -20.03 -22.24
CA GLY A 180 -15.03 -21.41 -22.69
C GLY A 180 -16.45 -21.68 -23.19
N ALA A 181 -16.73 -22.95 -23.48
CA ALA A 181 -18.05 -23.45 -23.83
C ALA A 181 -18.70 -22.67 -25.00
N TRP A 182 -20.00 -22.43 -24.93
CA TRP A 182 -20.79 -21.84 -26.00
C TRP A 182 -20.34 -20.41 -26.34
N GLN A 183 -20.00 -19.57 -25.35
CA GLN A 183 -19.58 -18.19 -25.60
C GLN A 183 -18.26 -18.13 -26.39
N GLY A 184 -17.33 -19.04 -26.15
CA GLY A 184 -16.10 -19.15 -26.93
C GLY A 184 -16.37 -19.58 -28.38
N ALA A 185 -17.25 -20.57 -28.57
CA ALA A 185 -17.66 -21.02 -29.90
C ALA A 185 -18.39 -19.91 -30.68
N ASN A 186 -19.20 -19.12 -30.00
CA ASN A 186 -19.90 -17.96 -30.53
C ASN A 186 -18.91 -16.92 -31.08
N LEU A 187 -17.92 -16.52 -30.30
CA LEU A 187 -16.91 -15.54 -30.73
C LEU A 187 -16.12 -16.02 -31.95
N ARG A 188 -15.78 -17.32 -32.03
CA ARG A 188 -15.12 -17.91 -33.21
C ARG A 188 -16.01 -17.81 -34.45
N SER A 189 -17.30 -18.08 -34.30
CA SER A 189 -18.28 -17.99 -35.39
C SER A 189 -18.46 -16.56 -35.87
N VAL A 190 -18.49 -15.59 -34.95
CA VAL A 190 -18.51 -14.15 -35.27
C VAL A 190 -17.26 -13.74 -36.05
N VAL A 191 -16.07 -14.16 -35.59
CA VAL A 191 -14.80 -13.84 -36.26
C VAL A 191 -14.70 -14.45 -37.65
N ASN A 192 -15.18 -15.68 -37.83
CA ASN A 192 -15.28 -16.30 -39.14
C ASN A 192 -16.25 -15.53 -40.05
N GLY A 193 -17.41 -15.10 -39.52
CA GLY A 193 -18.38 -14.27 -40.25
C GLY A 193 -17.86 -12.88 -40.62
N LEU A 194 -16.88 -12.35 -39.90
CA LEU A 194 -16.14 -11.12 -40.25
C LEU A 194 -15.07 -11.35 -41.32
N GLY A 195 -14.90 -12.59 -41.81
CA GLY A 195 -13.94 -12.94 -42.85
C GLY A 195 -12.50 -13.13 -42.35
N ILE A 196 -12.30 -13.26 -41.04
CA ILE A 196 -10.98 -13.56 -40.46
C ILE A 196 -10.82 -15.08 -40.38
N ASP A 197 -9.75 -15.58 -40.99
CA ASP A 197 -9.41 -17.01 -41.04
C ASP A 197 -9.11 -17.57 -39.64
N ILE A 198 -10.02 -18.38 -39.10
CA ILE A 198 -9.90 -18.96 -37.75
C ILE A 198 -9.08 -20.25 -37.69
N ASP A 199 -8.73 -20.84 -38.83
CA ASP A 199 -8.01 -22.10 -38.97
C ASP A 199 -6.51 -21.89 -39.18
N ARG A 200 -6.11 -20.67 -39.54
CA ARG A 200 -4.70 -20.28 -39.65
C ARG A 200 -4.02 -20.15 -38.28
N PRO A 201 -2.77 -20.64 -38.12
CA PRO A 201 -1.96 -20.37 -36.92
C PRO A 201 -1.90 -18.87 -36.60
N TRP A 202 -2.07 -18.51 -35.33
CA TRP A 202 -2.12 -17.12 -34.86
C TRP A 202 -0.98 -16.28 -35.40
N ARG A 203 0.26 -16.78 -35.31
CA ARG A 203 1.47 -16.09 -35.81
C ARG A 203 1.46 -15.77 -37.32
N ARG A 204 0.60 -16.41 -38.11
CA ARG A 204 0.46 -16.21 -39.56
C ARG A 204 -0.73 -15.31 -39.94
N LEU A 205 -1.54 -14.88 -38.98
CA LEU A 205 -2.57 -13.87 -39.21
C LEU A 205 -1.94 -12.49 -39.46
N ARG A 206 -2.67 -11.62 -40.17
CA ARG A 206 -2.21 -10.24 -40.39
C ARG A 206 -2.13 -9.54 -39.04
N LYS A 207 -1.09 -8.72 -38.83
CA LYS A 207 -0.90 -7.97 -37.58
C LYS A 207 -2.14 -7.13 -37.21
N ARG A 208 -2.74 -6.46 -38.19
CA ARG A 208 -4.00 -5.70 -38.02
C ARG A 208 -5.13 -6.54 -37.42
N ASP A 209 -5.31 -7.77 -37.91
CA ASP A 209 -6.40 -8.65 -37.46
C ASP A 209 -6.12 -9.13 -36.04
N ARG A 210 -4.86 -9.47 -35.72
CA ARG A 210 -4.44 -9.83 -34.35
C ARG A 210 -4.68 -8.68 -33.37
N ASP A 211 -4.20 -7.49 -33.71
CA ASP A 211 -4.34 -6.31 -32.86
C ASP A 211 -5.82 -5.97 -32.64
N TRP A 212 -6.65 -6.05 -33.69
CA TRP A 212 -8.09 -5.82 -33.60
C TRP A 212 -8.77 -6.86 -32.69
N LEU A 213 -8.49 -8.16 -32.88
CA LEU A 213 -9.07 -9.23 -32.06
C LEU A 213 -8.72 -9.11 -30.57
N LEU A 214 -7.51 -8.63 -30.25
CA LEU A 214 -7.07 -8.51 -28.86
C LEU A 214 -7.53 -7.22 -28.19
N TYR A 215 -7.53 -6.08 -28.90
CA TYR A 215 -7.56 -4.77 -28.26
C TYR A 215 -8.70 -3.84 -28.69
N THR A 216 -9.46 -4.15 -29.74
CA THR A 216 -10.51 -3.23 -30.21
C THR A 216 -11.60 -2.98 -29.17
N ASP A 217 -12.15 -1.76 -29.17
CA ASP A 217 -13.35 -1.39 -28.42
C ASP A 217 -14.64 -1.60 -29.21
N GLU A 218 -14.53 -1.87 -30.50
CA GLU A 218 -15.65 -2.18 -31.38
C GLU A 218 -16.36 -3.48 -30.95
N GLN A 219 -17.68 -3.50 -31.07
CA GLN A 219 -18.50 -4.68 -30.76
C GLN A 219 -19.52 -4.95 -31.88
N PRO A 220 -19.06 -5.24 -33.12
CA PRO A 220 -19.95 -5.56 -34.21
C PRO A 220 -20.84 -6.75 -33.86
N SER A 221 -22.08 -6.73 -34.36
CA SER A 221 -22.99 -7.87 -34.29
C SER A 221 -23.08 -8.50 -35.67
N VAL A 222 -22.92 -9.82 -35.74
CA VAL A 222 -22.93 -10.58 -36.98
C VAL A 222 -24.01 -11.64 -36.86
N TYR A 223 -24.85 -11.74 -37.89
CA TYR A 223 -25.82 -12.83 -37.99
C TYR A 223 -25.09 -14.11 -38.33
N ILE A 224 -25.28 -15.15 -37.52
CA ILE A 224 -24.70 -16.47 -37.73
C ILE A 224 -25.82 -17.38 -38.21
N GLU A 225 -25.68 -17.82 -39.45
CA GLU A 225 -26.61 -18.75 -40.07
C GLU A 225 -26.49 -20.14 -39.43
N PRO A 226 -27.61 -20.86 -39.31
CA PRO A 226 -27.59 -22.21 -38.75
C PRO A 226 -26.84 -23.18 -39.69
N GLU A 227 -26.05 -24.08 -39.10
CA GLU A 227 -25.40 -25.17 -39.85
C GLU A 227 -26.47 -26.16 -40.36
N GLU A 228 -26.32 -26.64 -41.61
CA GLU A 228 -27.31 -27.51 -42.29
C GLU A 228 -27.66 -28.80 -41.50
N ASP A 229 -26.78 -29.25 -40.59
CA ASP A 229 -26.93 -30.47 -39.78
C ASP A 229 -27.33 -30.24 -38.32
N ARG A 230 -27.68 -29.00 -37.90
CA ARG A 230 -28.06 -28.67 -36.51
C ARG A 230 -29.47 -28.10 -36.40
N VAL A 231 -30.20 -28.53 -35.36
CA VAL A 231 -31.48 -27.94 -34.94
C VAL A 231 -31.23 -26.64 -34.17
N ASP A 232 -30.59 -25.67 -34.80
CA ASP A 232 -30.34 -24.36 -34.19
C ASP A 232 -31.01 -23.26 -35.02
N TYR A 233 -31.53 -22.24 -34.34
CA TYR A 233 -32.07 -21.06 -35.00
C TYR A 233 -30.93 -20.06 -35.16
N GLY A 234 -30.74 -19.51 -36.36
CA GLY A 234 -29.72 -18.48 -36.59
C GLY A 234 -29.83 -17.35 -35.56
N TYR A 235 -28.69 -16.84 -35.11
CA TYR A 235 -28.64 -15.89 -34.00
C TYR A 235 -27.71 -14.71 -34.30
N GLN A 236 -27.92 -13.59 -33.61
CA GLN A 236 -27.04 -12.42 -33.67
C GLN A 236 -25.92 -12.57 -32.64
N GLY A 237 -24.70 -12.83 -33.10
CA GLY A 237 -23.51 -12.92 -32.26
C GLY A 237 -22.84 -11.55 -32.12
N LYS A 238 -22.67 -11.08 -30.88
CA LYS A 238 -21.96 -9.83 -30.60
C LYS A 238 -20.49 -10.11 -30.33
N PHE A 239 -19.60 -9.43 -31.04
CA PHE A 239 -18.15 -9.57 -30.86
C PHE A 239 -17.64 -8.90 -29.58
N TRP A 240 -16.64 -9.53 -28.97
CA TRP A 240 -15.85 -8.99 -27.86
C TRP A 240 -14.36 -9.28 -28.08
N SER A 241 -13.53 -8.24 -28.03
CA SER A 241 -12.09 -8.42 -28.00
C SER A 241 -11.64 -9.13 -26.72
N ALA A 242 -10.46 -9.75 -26.78
CA ALA A 242 -9.90 -10.45 -25.62
C ALA A 242 -9.73 -9.49 -24.41
N ARG A 243 -9.21 -8.27 -24.63
CA ARG A 243 -9.11 -7.22 -23.59
C ARG A 243 -10.46 -6.89 -22.99
N LYS A 244 -11.46 -6.60 -23.82
CA LYS A 244 -12.79 -6.18 -23.35
C LYS A 244 -13.48 -7.26 -22.53
N HIS A 245 -13.33 -8.52 -22.94
CA HIS A 245 -13.84 -9.65 -22.14
C HIS A 245 -13.17 -9.73 -20.77
N VAL A 246 -11.83 -9.71 -20.70
CA VAL A 246 -11.08 -9.78 -19.44
C VAL A 246 -11.47 -8.62 -18.51
N MET A 247 -11.48 -7.39 -19.02
CA MET A 247 -11.82 -6.22 -18.21
C MET A 247 -13.26 -6.26 -17.70
N HIS A 248 -14.21 -6.70 -18.52
CA HIS A 248 -15.60 -6.87 -18.08
C HIS A 248 -15.76 -7.94 -17.00
N VAL A 249 -15.04 -9.07 -17.10
CA VAL A 249 -15.05 -10.09 -16.03
C VAL A 249 -14.46 -9.50 -14.73
N LEU A 250 -13.41 -8.69 -14.81
CA LEU A 250 -12.79 -8.07 -13.62
C LEU A 250 -13.65 -6.95 -13.01
N ALA A 251 -14.44 -6.24 -13.81
CA ALA A 251 -15.36 -5.22 -13.32
C ALA A 251 -16.65 -5.83 -12.75
N ASP A 252 -17.31 -6.70 -13.50
CA ASP A 252 -18.73 -7.01 -13.30
C ASP A 252 -19.00 -8.41 -12.74
N SER A 253 -18.04 -9.34 -12.82
CA SER A 253 -18.26 -10.71 -12.33
C SER A 253 -18.31 -10.79 -10.80
N LYS A 254 -19.34 -11.47 -10.30
CA LYS A 254 -19.50 -11.86 -8.89
C LYS A 254 -18.78 -13.17 -8.53
N SER A 255 -18.31 -13.93 -9.52
CA SER A 255 -17.64 -15.22 -9.30
C SER A 255 -16.15 -15.03 -9.07
N GLU A 256 -15.68 -15.31 -7.86
CA GLU A 256 -14.27 -15.20 -7.47
C GLU A 256 -13.35 -16.04 -8.37
N LYS A 257 -13.73 -17.29 -8.64
CA LYS A 257 -13.00 -18.20 -9.55
C LYS A 257 -12.86 -17.63 -10.98
N MET A 258 -13.87 -16.91 -11.47
CA MET A 258 -13.79 -16.26 -12.78
C MET A 258 -12.87 -15.03 -12.75
N ARG A 259 -12.91 -14.25 -11.67
CA ARG A 259 -12.02 -13.09 -11.48
C ARG A 259 -10.57 -13.53 -11.38
N GLU A 260 -10.27 -14.56 -10.59
CA GLU A 260 -8.93 -15.16 -10.51
C GLU A 260 -8.45 -15.67 -11.87
N ARG A 261 -9.34 -16.29 -12.65
CA ARG A 261 -9.00 -16.71 -14.02
C ARG A 261 -8.65 -15.50 -14.89
N ALA A 262 -9.42 -14.42 -14.83
CA ALA A 262 -9.19 -13.21 -15.62
C ALA A 262 -7.89 -12.49 -15.23
N LEU A 263 -7.56 -12.45 -13.93
CA LEU A 263 -6.32 -11.84 -13.41
C LEU A 263 -5.05 -12.48 -14.00
N ARG A 264 -5.08 -13.75 -14.41
CA ARG A 264 -3.93 -14.42 -15.07
C ARG A 264 -3.55 -13.79 -16.41
N PHE A 265 -4.46 -13.06 -17.04
CA PHE A 265 -4.25 -12.43 -18.34
C PHE A 265 -3.80 -10.97 -18.25
N VAL A 266 -3.67 -10.46 -17.03
CA VAL A 266 -3.38 -9.07 -16.75
C VAL A 266 -1.98 -8.95 -16.19
N ARG A 267 -1.23 -7.96 -16.67
CA ARG A 267 0.02 -7.51 -16.06
C ARG A 267 -0.19 -6.12 -15.48
N SER A 268 0.38 -5.88 -14.31
CA SER A 268 0.52 -4.52 -13.80
C SER A 268 1.61 -3.82 -14.58
N VAL A 269 1.24 -2.78 -15.33
CA VAL A 269 2.18 -1.90 -16.02
C VAL A 269 2.09 -0.50 -15.41
N PRO A 270 3.17 0.31 -15.46
CA PRO A 270 3.07 1.72 -15.11
C PRO A 270 1.95 2.39 -15.92
N CYS A 271 1.11 3.15 -15.24
CA CYS A 271 0.03 3.90 -15.88
C CYS A 271 0.61 4.80 -16.98
N PRO A 272 0.10 4.74 -18.23
CA PRO A 272 0.64 5.53 -19.34
C PRO A 272 0.43 7.03 -19.14
N GLU A 273 -0.64 7.44 -18.45
CA GLU A 273 -0.98 8.85 -18.23
C GLU A 273 -0.09 9.53 -17.18
N CYS A 274 0.24 8.82 -16.09
CA CYS A 274 1.00 9.39 -14.98
C CYS A 274 2.39 8.78 -14.82
N HIS A 275 2.79 7.88 -15.72
CA HIS A 275 4.06 7.15 -15.74
C HIS A 275 4.46 6.55 -14.40
N GLY A 276 3.51 5.96 -13.65
CA GLY A 276 3.80 5.38 -12.33
C GLY A 276 3.55 6.29 -11.12
N SER A 277 3.46 7.61 -11.29
CA SER A 277 3.37 8.56 -10.16
C SER A 277 2.07 8.48 -9.37
N GLY A 278 0.96 8.10 -10.02
CA GLY A 278 -0.39 8.14 -9.45
C GLY A 278 -0.95 9.54 -9.26
N LEU A 279 -0.28 10.58 -9.75
CA LEU A 279 -0.67 11.97 -9.55
C LEU A 279 -1.17 12.61 -10.84
N ARG A 280 -1.97 13.67 -10.70
CA ARG A 280 -2.39 14.50 -11.83
C ARG A 280 -1.23 15.35 -12.38
N PRO A 281 -1.24 15.69 -13.69
CA PRO A 281 -0.19 16.50 -14.30
C PRO A 281 0.04 17.86 -13.62
N GLU A 282 -1.02 18.50 -13.12
CA GLU A 282 -0.93 19.81 -12.45
C GLU A 282 -0.08 19.73 -11.16
N ALA A 283 -0.21 18.65 -10.40
CA ALA A 283 0.59 18.44 -9.20
C ALA A 283 2.05 18.10 -9.54
N LEU A 284 2.29 17.40 -10.66
CA LEU A 284 3.64 17.06 -11.14
C LEU A 284 4.38 18.27 -11.70
N ALA A 285 3.65 19.28 -12.21
CA ALA A 285 4.23 20.50 -12.73
C ALA A 285 4.78 21.44 -11.64
N VAL A 286 4.35 21.28 -10.39
CA VAL A 286 4.89 22.02 -9.24
C VAL A 286 6.18 21.37 -8.79
N THR A 287 7.22 22.17 -8.60
CA THR A 287 8.56 21.67 -8.24
C THR A 287 9.04 22.23 -6.91
N PHE A 288 9.95 21.52 -6.25
CA PHE A 288 10.70 21.99 -5.10
C PHE A 288 12.16 21.59 -5.31
N ALA A 289 13.07 22.55 -5.25
CA ALA A 289 14.47 22.38 -5.64
C ALA A 289 14.62 21.75 -7.04
N GLY A 290 13.77 22.18 -7.98
CA GLY A 290 13.73 21.68 -9.36
C GLY A 290 13.18 20.26 -9.54
N ARG A 291 12.62 19.64 -8.50
CA ARG A 291 12.08 18.27 -8.54
C ARG A 291 10.58 18.28 -8.31
N SER A 292 9.83 17.50 -9.06
CA SER A 292 8.43 17.19 -8.80
C SER A 292 8.27 16.32 -7.55
N ILE A 293 7.08 16.31 -6.96
CA ILE A 293 6.82 15.49 -5.77
C ILE A 293 6.96 13.98 -6.06
N ALA A 294 6.69 13.55 -7.30
CA ALA A 294 6.88 12.16 -7.71
C ALA A 294 8.36 11.76 -7.71
N GLU A 295 9.24 12.65 -8.17
CA GLU A 295 10.69 12.42 -8.13
C GLU A 295 11.19 12.34 -6.69
N ILE A 296 10.79 13.26 -5.80
CA ILE A 296 11.19 13.19 -4.38
C ILE A 296 10.68 11.91 -3.72
N ASN A 297 9.46 11.47 -4.04
CA ASN A 297 8.94 10.20 -3.54
C ASN A 297 9.72 8.98 -4.03
N ALA A 298 10.37 9.05 -5.19
CA ALA A 298 11.14 7.96 -5.76
C ALA A 298 12.59 7.88 -5.22
N MET A 299 13.13 9.00 -4.74
CA MET A 299 14.51 9.07 -4.23
C MET A 299 14.72 8.29 -2.91
N PRO A 300 15.93 7.75 -2.68
CA PRO A 300 16.35 7.30 -1.36
C PRO A 300 16.26 8.41 -0.32
N LEU A 301 15.91 8.06 0.92
CA LEU A 301 15.80 9.01 2.04
C LEU A 301 17.11 9.78 2.28
N THR A 302 18.27 9.17 2.03
CA THR A 302 19.58 9.84 2.09
C THR A 302 19.68 11.02 1.11
N GLU A 303 19.17 10.86 -0.11
CA GLU A 303 19.15 11.92 -1.12
C GLU A 303 18.10 12.98 -0.80
N VAL A 304 16.93 12.58 -0.29
CA VAL A 304 15.89 13.51 0.15
C VAL A 304 16.44 14.44 1.24
N VAL A 305 17.12 13.89 2.25
CA VAL A 305 17.73 14.70 3.31
C VAL A 305 18.81 15.63 2.76
N ALA A 306 19.67 15.14 1.87
CA ALA A 306 20.70 15.98 1.23
C ALA A 306 20.09 17.16 0.47
N LEU A 307 18.93 16.97 -0.17
CA LEU A 307 18.18 18.01 -0.87
C LEU A 307 17.55 19.03 0.09
N LEU A 308 17.01 18.58 1.23
CA LEU A 308 16.25 19.42 2.17
C LEU A 308 17.12 20.18 3.17
N ARG A 309 18.29 19.64 3.55
CA ARG A 309 19.20 20.26 4.55
C ARG A 309 19.61 21.71 4.21
N PRO A 310 19.97 22.06 2.97
CA PRO A 310 20.33 23.44 2.62
C PRO A 310 19.20 24.43 2.90
N VAL A 311 17.94 24.02 2.75
CA VAL A 311 16.78 24.86 3.05
C VAL A 311 16.49 24.88 4.55
N ALA A 312 16.56 23.72 5.22
CA ALA A 312 16.34 23.62 6.66
C ALA A 312 17.34 24.42 7.51
N GLY A 313 18.58 24.59 7.01
CA GLY A 313 19.65 25.32 7.70
C GLY A 313 19.69 26.83 7.43
N ARG A 314 18.72 27.40 6.71
CA ARG A 314 18.69 28.83 6.41
C ARG A 314 18.37 29.65 7.66
N SER A 315 19.21 30.64 7.96
CA SER A 315 19.00 31.60 9.05
C SER A 315 18.11 32.78 8.63
N GLU A 316 18.15 33.15 7.36
CA GLU A 316 17.33 34.21 6.77
C GLU A 316 16.32 33.57 5.82
N ALA A 317 15.04 33.91 5.99
CA ALA A 317 13.96 33.38 5.19
C ALA A 317 12.98 34.50 4.82
N ASP A 318 12.53 34.48 3.58
CA ASP A 318 11.56 35.45 3.08
C ASP A 318 10.17 35.16 3.64
N ALA A 319 9.36 36.22 3.77
CA ALA A 319 7.94 36.05 4.06
C ALA A 319 7.26 35.31 2.90
N THR A 320 6.34 34.39 3.22
CA THR A 320 5.59 33.67 2.20
C THR A 320 4.61 34.61 1.50
N THR A 321 4.80 34.84 0.20
CA THR A 321 3.90 35.65 -0.63
C THR A 321 3.36 34.86 -1.82
N SER A 322 2.23 35.30 -2.39
CA SER A 322 1.65 34.67 -3.59
C SER A 322 2.44 34.94 -4.87
N THR A 323 3.38 35.90 -4.84
CA THR A 323 4.19 36.35 -5.99
C THR A 323 5.62 35.80 -5.96
N ALA A 324 5.97 35.00 -4.94
CA ALA A 324 7.29 34.40 -4.82
C ALA A 324 7.59 33.51 -6.04
N ARG A 325 8.72 33.78 -6.72
CA ARG A 325 9.19 32.99 -7.87
C ARG A 325 9.69 31.60 -7.47
N SER A 326 10.01 31.44 -6.18
CA SER A 326 10.57 30.24 -5.57
C SER A 326 10.05 30.19 -4.14
N GLY A 327 9.53 29.04 -3.73
CA GLY A 327 9.07 28.85 -2.35
C GLY A 327 10.18 28.38 -1.41
N GLU A 328 11.34 27.96 -1.96
CA GLU A 328 12.48 27.41 -1.21
C GLU A 328 13.12 28.39 -0.22
N THR A 329 12.93 29.71 -0.39
CA THR A 329 13.49 30.72 0.52
C THR A 329 12.54 31.11 1.65
N THR A 330 11.31 30.58 1.67
CA THR A 330 10.28 31.02 2.62
C THR A 330 10.43 30.43 4.02
N GLU A 331 9.97 31.16 5.05
CA GLU A 331 9.96 30.65 6.44
C GLU A 331 9.21 29.31 6.57
N VAL A 332 8.11 29.16 5.81
CA VAL A 332 7.34 27.92 5.77
C VAL A 332 8.17 26.76 5.20
N ALA A 333 8.98 27.01 4.16
CA ALA A 333 9.88 26.01 3.62
C ALA A 333 10.95 25.59 4.65
N VAL A 334 11.59 26.55 5.31
CA VAL A 334 12.61 26.28 6.34
C VAL A 334 12.02 25.40 7.45
N ARG A 335 10.85 25.77 7.98
CA ARG A 335 10.19 25.02 9.06
C ARG A 335 9.79 23.60 8.65
N ILE A 336 9.15 23.44 7.48
CA ILE A 336 8.72 22.12 7.01
C ILE A 336 9.92 21.25 6.65
N CYS A 337 10.96 21.81 6.01
CA CYS A 337 12.20 21.09 5.71
C CYS A 337 12.92 20.66 7.00
N GLY A 338 12.94 21.51 8.02
CA GLY A 338 13.49 21.17 9.33
C GLY A 338 12.79 19.97 9.99
N ASP A 339 11.46 19.94 10.01
CA ASP A 339 10.71 18.79 10.56
C ASP A 339 10.87 17.54 9.69
N LEU A 340 10.91 17.68 8.36
CA LEU A 340 11.19 16.56 7.45
C LEU A 340 12.58 15.98 7.69
N VAL A 341 13.63 16.81 7.75
CA VAL A 341 15.01 16.36 8.00
C VAL A 341 15.11 15.67 9.35
N ALA A 342 14.59 16.27 10.43
CA ALA A 342 14.63 15.68 11.76
C ALA A 342 13.92 14.31 11.83
N ARG A 343 12.82 14.14 11.08
CA ARG A 343 12.12 12.84 11.00
C ARG A 343 12.86 11.81 10.17
N ILE A 344 13.43 12.22 9.06
CA ILE A 344 14.15 11.31 8.18
C ILE A 344 15.48 10.89 8.81
N ASP A 345 16.15 11.77 9.56
CA ASP A 345 17.39 11.43 10.28
C ASP A 345 17.19 10.25 11.24
N VAL A 346 16.07 10.19 11.97
CA VAL A 346 15.73 9.01 12.79
C VAL A 346 15.60 7.73 11.96
N LEU A 347 15.12 7.83 10.72
CA LEU A 347 15.06 6.68 9.80
C LEU A 347 16.45 6.28 9.30
N LEU A 348 17.34 7.24 9.06
CA LEU A 348 18.73 7.00 8.68
C LEU A 348 19.49 6.31 9.80
N ASP A 349 19.31 6.75 11.05
CA ASP A 349 19.93 6.15 12.25
C ASP A 349 19.49 4.68 12.45
N LEU A 350 18.29 4.32 11.98
CA LEU A 350 17.77 2.94 11.98
C LEU A 350 18.20 2.12 10.74
N GLY A 351 19.09 2.67 9.92
CA GLY A 351 19.60 2.03 8.70
C GLY A 351 18.57 1.94 7.58
N LEU A 352 17.55 2.80 7.56
CA LEU A 352 16.48 2.81 6.55
C LEU A 352 16.71 3.82 5.42
N GLY A 353 17.91 4.42 5.32
CA GLY A 353 18.23 5.49 4.38
C GLY A 353 18.08 5.13 2.89
N TYR A 354 18.16 3.84 2.55
CA TYR A 354 17.99 3.34 1.19
C TYR A 354 16.52 3.24 0.75
N LEU A 355 15.56 3.36 1.67
CA LEU A 355 14.14 3.37 1.34
C LEU A 355 13.77 4.66 0.61
N SER A 356 12.70 4.62 -0.17
CA SER A 356 12.06 5.80 -0.74
C SER A 356 10.66 6.00 -0.16
N LEU A 357 10.17 7.23 -0.09
CA LEU A 357 8.85 7.55 0.47
C LEU A 357 7.71 6.91 -0.34
N GLY A 358 7.90 6.72 -1.65
CA GLY A 358 6.97 6.08 -2.56
C GLY A 358 7.00 4.54 -2.52
N ARG A 359 7.98 3.92 -1.83
CA ARG A 359 8.07 2.45 -1.75
C ARG A 359 6.81 1.87 -1.11
N ARG A 360 6.21 0.89 -1.77
CA ARG A 360 4.98 0.21 -1.33
C ARG A 360 5.22 -0.53 -0.01
N SER A 361 4.27 -0.41 0.91
CA SER A 361 4.31 -1.10 2.20
C SER A 361 4.36 -2.62 2.07
N THR A 362 3.74 -3.17 1.02
CA THR A 362 3.70 -4.61 0.73
C THR A 362 5.03 -5.18 0.25
N THR A 363 5.98 -4.34 -0.17
CA THR A 363 7.32 -4.77 -0.60
C THR A 363 8.37 -4.64 0.49
N LEU A 364 7.97 -4.23 1.70
CA LEU A 364 8.84 -4.17 2.86
C LEU A 364 9.03 -5.56 3.48
N SER A 365 10.26 -5.86 3.85
CA SER A 365 10.59 -6.95 4.74
C SER A 365 9.98 -6.72 6.14
N PRO A 366 9.77 -7.79 6.92
CA PRO A 366 9.31 -7.67 8.30
C PRO A 366 10.18 -6.72 9.15
N GLY A 367 11.51 -6.81 9.02
CA GLY A 367 12.44 -5.95 9.76
C GLY A 367 12.43 -4.48 9.33
N GLU A 368 12.25 -4.17 8.04
CA GLU A 368 12.04 -2.77 7.58
C GLU A 368 10.73 -2.21 8.15
N ALA A 369 9.63 -2.96 8.05
CA ALA A 369 8.33 -2.54 8.55
C ALA A 369 8.34 -2.29 10.07
N GLN A 370 9.06 -3.14 10.82
CA GLN A 370 9.22 -3.00 12.26
C GLN A 370 10.04 -1.75 12.63
N ARG A 371 11.20 -1.54 11.99
CA ARG A 371 12.01 -0.33 12.22
C ARG A 371 11.26 0.95 11.87
N LEU A 372 10.48 0.96 10.79
CA LEU A 372 9.61 2.09 10.45
C LEU A 372 8.58 2.39 11.55
N ARG A 373 7.98 1.35 12.14
CA ARG A 373 7.05 1.52 13.26
C ARG A 373 7.77 2.06 14.51
N ILE A 374 8.95 1.53 14.83
CA ILE A 374 9.78 2.02 15.94
C ILE A 374 10.09 3.51 15.76
N ALA A 375 10.56 3.91 14.57
CA ALA A 375 10.85 5.31 14.25
C ALA A 375 9.64 6.24 14.47
N SER A 376 8.45 5.78 14.06
CA SER A 376 7.21 6.54 14.26
C SER A 376 6.85 6.67 15.75
N GLN A 377 7.13 5.66 16.56
CA GLN A 377 6.85 5.70 18.00
C GLN A 377 7.84 6.59 18.76
N LEU A 378 9.13 6.58 18.38
CA LEU A 378 10.15 7.45 18.99
C LEU A 378 9.80 8.93 18.91
N ARG A 379 9.01 9.34 17.90
CA ARG A 379 8.54 10.73 17.73
C ARG A 379 7.10 10.98 18.13
N SER A 380 6.40 9.99 18.69
CA SER A 380 4.99 10.14 19.09
C SER A 380 4.82 11.11 20.28
N GLY A 381 5.89 11.35 21.05
CA GLY A 381 5.83 12.13 22.28
C GLY A 381 5.09 11.42 23.42
N LEU A 382 4.76 10.13 23.26
CA LEU A 382 4.13 9.35 24.31
C LEU A 382 5.09 9.17 25.49
N PHE A 383 4.60 9.50 26.68
CA PHE A 383 5.31 9.36 27.96
C PHE A 383 4.53 8.43 28.88
N GLY A 384 5.24 7.66 29.72
CA GLY A 384 4.63 6.75 30.69
C GLY A 384 3.91 5.55 30.05
N VAL A 385 4.40 5.08 28.89
CA VAL A 385 3.85 3.93 28.17
C VAL A 385 4.84 2.76 28.15
N VAL A 386 4.32 1.54 28.12
CA VAL A 386 5.13 0.32 27.91
C VAL A 386 5.12 -0.03 26.43
N TYR A 387 6.30 -0.04 25.81
CA TYR A 387 6.46 -0.59 24.46
C TYR A 387 6.73 -2.10 24.54
N VAL A 388 5.90 -2.89 23.89
CA VAL A 388 6.06 -4.35 23.81
C VAL A 388 6.49 -4.72 22.39
N LEU A 389 7.73 -5.15 22.22
CA LEU A 389 8.34 -5.45 20.92
C LEU A 389 8.47 -6.96 20.70
N ASP A 390 8.19 -7.40 19.47
CA ASP A 390 8.32 -8.81 19.06
C ASP A 390 9.59 -8.98 18.20
N GLU A 391 10.63 -9.58 18.77
CA GLU A 391 11.92 -9.87 18.10
C GLU A 391 12.43 -8.72 17.19
N PRO A 392 12.76 -7.53 17.74
CA PRO A 392 13.15 -6.37 16.94
C PRO A 392 14.46 -6.54 16.17
N SER A 393 15.27 -7.53 16.52
CA SER A 393 16.50 -7.89 15.82
C SER A 393 16.30 -8.82 14.61
N ALA A 394 15.08 -9.31 14.37
CA ALA A 394 14.83 -10.26 13.30
C ALA A 394 15.13 -9.65 11.92
N GLY A 395 16.04 -10.29 11.18
CA GLY A 395 16.46 -9.83 9.85
C GLY A 395 17.36 -8.59 9.86
N LEU A 396 17.92 -8.20 11.01
CA LEU A 396 19.01 -7.23 11.06
C LEU A 396 20.35 -7.92 10.79
N HIS A 397 21.19 -7.25 9.99
CA HIS A 397 22.58 -7.64 9.85
C HIS A 397 23.31 -7.33 11.17
N PRO A 398 24.30 -8.14 11.62
CA PRO A 398 25.02 -7.89 12.88
C PRO A 398 25.72 -6.52 12.99
N ALA A 399 25.99 -5.88 11.85
CA ALA A 399 26.56 -4.53 11.82
C ALA A 399 25.53 -3.42 12.15
N ASP A 400 24.24 -3.74 12.04
CA ASP A 400 23.10 -2.84 12.29
C ASP A 400 22.34 -3.22 13.59
N ALA A 401 22.87 -4.18 14.37
CA ALA A 401 22.21 -4.82 15.52
C ALA A 401 22.59 -4.20 16.87
#